data_AF-A0A933XEC1-F1
#
_entry.id   AF-A0A933XEC1-F1
#
_cell.length_a   1.000
_cell.length_b   1.000
_cell.length_c   1.000
_cell.angle_alpha   90.00
_cell.angle_beta   90.00
_cell.angle_gamma   90.00
#
_symmetry.space_group_name_H-M   'P 1'
#
loop_
_entity.id
_entity.type
_entity.pdbx_description
1 polymer ?
#
loop_
_entity_poly.entity_id
_entity_poly.type
_entity_poly.pdbx_seq_one_letter_code
_entity_poly.pdbx_strand_id
1 'polypeptide(L)'
;MNKTIYKIFSASVLLFLLSVAIIPGCSKQADNLVVVPTSNAESCAMCHGTAEHPYPPKSLAGNTLPTQQGVGTHEVHMDNALSHSAPVACSECHTPVSSYYDPGHIGNGDGIAEVIFGALSKTKTTGFTPNPVWNNSNQTCSSVYCHGYFKGGNSTATATFTNPSSVVCGSCHGNPTTGNPKPVTTHQYYPDECWYCHGKVIDSNNVIINKTRHVNGVIDFNVEM
;
A
#
# COMPACT_ATOMS: atom_id res chain seq x y z
N MET A 1 -53.58 69.60 27.35
CA MET A 1 -52.77 69.55 28.59
C MET A 1 -52.05 68.22 28.63
N ASN A 2 -50.71 68.26 28.77
CA ASN A 2 -49.78 67.21 29.23
C ASN A 2 -49.69 65.89 28.44
N LYS A 3 -48.52 65.29 28.23
CA LYS A 3 -47.10 65.69 28.26
C LYS A 3 -46.37 64.45 27.72
N THR A 4 -45.47 64.64 26.76
CA THR A 4 -44.54 63.64 26.21
C THR A 4 -43.63 63.06 27.31
N ILE A 5 -43.45 61.74 27.35
CA ILE A 5 -42.35 61.08 28.08
C ILE A 5 -41.79 59.94 27.21
N TYR A 6 -40.53 60.11 26.79
CA TYR A 6 -39.71 59.10 26.13
C TYR A 6 -39.24 58.06 27.15
N LYS A 7 -39.29 56.77 26.79
CA LYS A 7 -38.49 55.71 27.43
C LYS A 7 -37.70 54.97 26.37
N ILE A 8 -36.38 55.15 26.45
CA ILE A 8 -35.37 54.48 25.63
C ILE A 8 -35.22 53.07 26.22
N PHE A 9 -35.61 52.04 25.46
CA PHE A 9 -35.28 50.65 25.77
C PHE A 9 -34.01 50.27 24.99
N SER A 10 -32.89 50.10 25.69
CA SER A 10 -31.71 49.42 25.14
C SER A 10 -32.04 47.95 24.95
N ALA A 11 -32.11 47.50 23.69
CA ALA A 11 -32.14 46.08 23.35
C ALA A 11 -30.70 45.55 23.35
N SER A 12 -30.33 44.81 24.40
CA SER A 12 -29.11 44.00 24.41
C SER A 12 -29.33 42.79 23.51
N VAL A 13 -28.78 42.84 22.29
CA VAL A 13 -28.73 41.71 21.36
C VAL A 13 -27.68 40.73 21.87
N LEU A 14 -28.14 39.62 22.45
CA LEU A 14 -27.28 38.50 22.84
C LEU A 14 -27.02 37.64 21.60
N LEU A 15 -25.86 37.82 20.98
CA LEU A 15 -25.44 37.06 19.80
C LEU A 15 -24.94 35.68 20.25
N PHE A 16 -25.74 34.64 20.05
CA PHE A 16 -25.31 33.25 20.19
C PHE A 16 -24.34 32.92 19.04
N LEU A 17 -23.04 32.82 19.35
CA LEU A 17 -22.03 32.30 18.43
C LEU A 17 -22.22 30.78 18.30
N LEU A 18 -22.91 30.35 17.24
CA LEU A 18 -22.86 28.97 16.78
C LEU A 18 -21.46 28.75 16.17
N SER A 19 -20.56 28.10 16.89
CA SER A 19 -19.27 27.68 16.34
C SER A 19 -19.49 26.52 15.37
N VAL A 20 -19.66 26.85 14.09
CA VAL A 20 -19.50 25.89 12.99
C VAL A 20 -18.02 25.52 12.93
N ALA A 21 -17.69 24.29 13.33
CA ALA A 21 -16.38 23.73 13.06
C ALA A 21 -16.26 23.49 11.56
N ILE A 22 -15.54 24.38 10.87
CA ILE A 22 -15.16 24.21 9.48
C ILE A 22 -14.06 23.14 9.45
N ILE A 23 -14.43 21.91 9.05
CA ILE A 23 -13.45 20.92 8.60
C ILE A 23 -12.84 21.50 7.32
N PRO A 24 -11.51 21.62 7.18
CA PRO A 24 -10.91 22.13 5.95
C PRO A 24 -11.01 21.03 4.87
N GLY A 25 -12.19 20.90 4.28
CA GLY A 25 -12.36 20.30 2.96
C GLY A 25 -11.81 21.29 1.93
N CYS A 26 -10.98 20.79 1.02
CA CYS A 26 -10.30 21.59 0.00
C CYS A 26 -11.33 22.30 -0.91
N SER A 27 -11.70 23.52 -0.52
CA SER A 27 -12.50 24.44 -1.33
C SER A 27 -11.54 25.38 -2.06
N LYS A 28 -11.73 25.46 -3.38
CA LYS A 28 -10.99 26.32 -4.32
C LYS A 28 -10.61 27.68 -3.70
N GLN A 29 -9.32 27.90 -3.49
CA GLN A 29 -8.78 29.24 -3.28
C GLN A 29 -7.83 29.54 -4.45
N ALA A 30 -8.37 30.18 -5.48
CA ALA A 30 -7.56 30.94 -6.42
C ALA A 30 -7.41 32.34 -5.83
N ASP A 31 -6.18 32.74 -5.48
CA ASP A 31 -5.51 33.94 -6.02
C ASP A 31 -4.40 34.46 -5.10
N ASN A 32 -3.29 34.84 -5.76
CA ASN A 32 -2.03 35.41 -5.28
C ASN A 32 -1.02 34.48 -4.57
N LEU A 33 -0.34 33.65 -5.37
CA LEU A 33 0.96 33.07 -4.99
C LEU A 33 2.10 33.83 -5.67
N VAL A 34 3.05 34.31 -4.87
CA VAL A 34 4.38 34.73 -5.32
C VAL A 34 5.06 33.51 -5.94
N VAL A 35 5.44 33.60 -7.22
CA VAL A 35 6.21 32.56 -7.90
C VAL A 35 7.62 32.55 -7.34
N VAL A 36 7.90 31.63 -6.42
CA VAL A 36 9.28 31.27 -6.02
C VAL A 36 9.70 30.10 -6.91
N PRO A 37 10.70 30.26 -7.80
CA PRO A 37 11.08 29.20 -8.71
C PRO A 37 12.13 28.30 -8.06
N THR A 38 11.70 27.34 -7.24
CA THR A 38 12.49 26.15 -6.90
C THR A 38 11.55 24.97 -6.58
N SER A 39 11.50 24.02 -7.53
CA SER A 39 11.05 22.62 -7.39
C SER A 39 9.63 22.33 -6.84
N ASN A 40 8.75 21.89 -7.74
CA ASN A 40 7.79 20.77 -7.62
C ASN A 40 6.81 20.64 -6.44
N ALA A 41 6.36 21.72 -5.80
CA ALA A 41 5.22 21.68 -4.86
C ALA A 41 3.82 21.51 -5.53
N GLU A 42 3.78 21.28 -6.85
CA GLU A 42 2.60 20.74 -7.58
C GLU A 42 2.59 19.18 -7.58
N SER A 43 3.32 18.56 -6.65
CA SER A 43 3.52 17.11 -6.55
C SER A 43 2.40 16.41 -5.80
N CYS A 44 2.17 15.13 -6.09
CA CYS A 44 1.15 14.25 -5.49
C CYS A 44 1.08 14.37 -3.94
N ALA A 45 2.22 14.67 -3.32
CA ALA A 45 2.42 14.97 -1.89
C ALA A 45 1.46 15.98 -1.27
N MET A 46 0.87 16.87 -2.09
CA MET A 46 -0.10 17.86 -1.64
C MET A 46 -1.34 17.22 -1.02
N CYS A 47 -1.79 16.10 -1.57
CA CYS A 47 -2.98 15.39 -1.09
C CYS A 47 -2.62 14.15 -0.26
N HIS A 48 -1.67 13.32 -0.74
CA HIS A 48 -1.22 12.11 -0.04
C HIS A 48 0.27 11.84 -0.31
N GLY A 49 0.89 11.01 0.52
CA GLY A 49 2.33 10.75 0.44
C GLY A 49 3.17 11.92 0.97
N THR A 50 4.45 11.94 0.60
CA THR A 50 5.44 12.99 0.87
C THR A 50 6.19 13.36 -0.41
N ALA A 51 7.06 14.38 -0.33
CA ALA A 51 7.88 14.78 -1.47
C ALA A 51 8.83 13.64 -1.95
N GLU A 52 9.24 12.78 -1.02
CA GLU A 52 10.11 11.64 -1.26
C GLU A 52 9.33 10.36 -1.60
N HIS A 53 8.14 10.18 -1.01
CA HIS A 53 7.31 8.97 -1.15
C HIS A 53 5.93 9.33 -1.72
N PRO A 54 5.73 9.25 -3.05
CA PRO A 54 4.43 9.54 -3.65
C PRO A 54 3.36 8.47 -3.34
N TYR A 55 3.78 7.30 -2.86
CA TYR A 55 2.91 6.31 -2.21
C TYR A 55 2.71 6.69 -0.74
N PRO A 56 1.54 6.43 -0.13
CA PRO A 56 1.29 6.83 1.25
C PRO A 56 2.35 6.31 2.24
N PRO A 57 2.99 7.24 2.97
CA PRO A 57 2.90 7.16 4.42
C PRO A 57 1.85 8.10 4.98
N LYS A 58 1.35 9.07 4.19
CA LYS A 58 0.23 9.93 4.56
C LYS A 58 -0.95 9.69 3.64
N SER A 59 -2.12 9.40 4.18
CA SER A 59 -3.35 9.27 3.36
C SER A 59 -4.03 10.62 3.10
N LEU A 60 -5.05 10.62 2.24
CA LEU A 60 -5.94 11.77 2.01
C LEU A 60 -6.62 12.27 3.30
N ALA A 61 -6.87 11.37 4.25
CA ALA A 61 -7.47 11.70 5.55
C ALA A 61 -6.43 12.21 6.58
N GLY A 62 -5.16 12.35 6.18
CA GLY A 62 -4.07 12.76 7.07
C GLY A 62 -3.53 11.65 7.99
N ASN A 63 -4.03 10.42 7.83
CA ASN A 63 -3.56 9.26 8.57
C ASN A 63 -2.12 8.92 8.20
N THR A 64 -1.34 8.47 9.19
CA THR A 64 0.07 8.11 8.99
C THR A 64 0.45 6.73 9.49
N LEU A 65 -0.47 6.01 10.14
CA LEU A 65 -0.17 4.69 10.68
C LEU A 65 -0.45 3.61 9.62
N PRO A 66 0.45 2.63 9.43
CA PRO A 66 0.27 1.55 8.47
C PRO A 66 -0.89 0.59 8.85
N THR A 67 -1.43 0.72 10.07
CA THR A 67 -2.66 0.04 10.50
C THR A 67 -3.94 0.67 9.95
N GLN A 68 -3.82 1.80 9.25
CA GLN A 68 -4.94 2.52 8.64
C GLN A 68 -4.93 2.27 7.14
N GLN A 69 -6.09 1.93 6.57
CA GLN A 69 -6.20 1.54 5.16
C GLN A 69 -5.65 2.58 4.17
N GLY A 70 -5.75 3.87 4.48
CA GLY A 70 -5.20 4.91 3.60
C GLY A 70 -3.66 4.93 3.53
N VAL A 71 -2.98 4.19 4.41
CA VAL A 71 -1.52 4.07 4.48
C VAL A 71 -1.11 2.62 4.22
N GLY A 72 -1.59 1.68 5.03
CA GLY A 72 -1.38 0.25 4.84
C GLY A 72 0.09 -0.15 4.68
N THR A 73 0.33 -1.13 3.81
CA THR A 73 1.65 -1.67 3.50
C THR A 73 2.27 -1.08 2.23
N HIS A 74 1.94 0.15 1.83
CA HIS A 74 2.53 0.77 0.64
C HIS A 74 4.07 0.82 0.72
N GLU A 75 4.63 1.37 1.80
CA GLU A 75 6.08 1.43 2.03
C GLU A 75 6.72 0.04 2.09
N VAL A 76 6.01 -0.96 2.62
CA VAL A 76 6.48 -2.35 2.69
C VAL A 76 6.78 -2.91 1.28
N HIS A 77 5.94 -2.57 0.30
CA HIS A 77 6.09 -3.02 -1.08
C HIS A 77 7.11 -2.20 -1.89
N MET A 78 7.29 -0.92 -1.56
CA MET A 78 8.11 0.03 -2.34
C MET A 78 9.54 0.15 -1.80
N ASP A 79 9.70 0.25 -0.48
CA ASP A 79 10.96 0.60 0.17
C ASP A 79 11.84 -0.60 0.48
N ASN A 80 11.53 -1.77 -0.10
CA ASN A 80 12.26 -3.02 0.13
C ASN A 80 12.29 -3.41 1.63
N ALA A 81 11.34 -2.89 2.42
CA ALA A 81 11.33 -3.00 3.87
C ALA A 81 11.02 -4.43 4.36
N LEU A 82 10.53 -5.31 3.47
CA LEU A 82 10.70 -6.75 3.59
C LEU A 82 11.81 -7.18 2.64
N SER A 83 12.90 -7.72 3.18
CA SER A 83 14.10 -8.15 2.45
C SER A 83 13.89 -9.29 1.44
N HIS A 84 12.65 -9.57 1.04
CA HIS A 84 12.26 -10.77 0.33
C HIS A 84 12.07 -10.59 -1.18
N SER A 85 11.76 -9.38 -1.65
CA SER A 85 11.53 -9.11 -3.09
C SER A 85 12.16 -7.79 -3.52
N ALA A 86 12.29 -7.59 -4.83
CA ALA A 86 12.50 -6.25 -5.37
C ALA A 86 11.27 -5.37 -5.08
N PRO A 87 11.41 -4.03 -5.15
CA PRO A 87 10.26 -3.13 -5.09
C PRO A 87 9.15 -3.56 -6.06
N VAL A 88 7.92 -3.56 -5.58
CA VAL A 88 6.74 -3.92 -6.37
C VAL A 88 6.19 -2.65 -7.01
N ALA A 89 6.04 -2.65 -8.34
CA ALA A 89 5.50 -1.49 -9.04
C ALA A 89 4.04 -1.21 -8.64
N CYS A 90 3.63 0.06 -8.60
CA CYS A 90 2.25 0.46 -8.26
C CYS A 90 1.20 -0.24 -9.14
N SER A 91 1.54 -0.45 -10.42
CA SER A 91 0.71 -1.16 -11.42
C SER A 91 0.38 -2.60 -11.05
N GLU A 92 1.03 -3.17 -10.04
CA GLU A 92 0.69 -4.51 -9.54
C GLU A 92 -0.52 -4.53 -8.62
N CYS A 93 -0.90 -3.38 -8.06
CA CYS A 93 -2.05 -3.24 -7.17
C CYS A 93 -3.16 -2.39 -7.80
N HIS A 94 -2.83 -1.26 -8.42
CA HIS A 94 -3.81 -0.35 -9.03
C HIS A 94 -3.22 0.38 -10.22
N THR A 95 -4.07 1.00 -11.04
CA THR A 95 -3.61 1.82 -12.16
C THR A 95 -2.76 2.99 -11.62
N PRO A 96 -1.48 3.12 -12.02
CA PRO A 96 -0.67 4.25 -11.61
C PRO A 96 -1.16 5.53 -12.29
N VAL A 97 -1.05 6.64 -11.57
CA VAL A 97 -1.40 7.97 -12.06
C VAL A 97 -0.17 8.87 -12.06
N SER A 98 -0.16 9.81 -12.98
CA SER A 98 0.90 10.78 -13.23
C SER A 98 0.40 12.23 -13.15
N SER A 99 -0.92 12.45 -13.22
CA SER A 99 -1.51 13.78 -13.12
C SER A 99 -2.81 13.78 -12.30
N TYR A 100 -3.18 14.95 -11.78
CA TYR A 100 -4.47 15.19 -11.12
C TYR A 100 -5.69 14.80 -11.98
N TYR A 101 -5.57 14.99 -13.30
CA TYR A 101 -6.67 14.76 -14.25
C TYR A 101 -6.72 13.34 -14.80
N ASP A 102 -5.82 12.47 -14.37
CA ASP A 102 -5.79 11.10 -14.86
C ASP A 102 -7.10 10.39 -14.50
N PRO A 103 -7.75 9.70 -15.46
CA PRO A 103 -8.97 8.97 -15.18
C PRO A 103 -8.77 7.98 -14.02
N GLY A 104 -9.64 8.05 -13.02
CA GLY A 104 -9.56 7.20 -11.82
C GLY A 104 -8.66 7.73 -10.71
N HIS A 105 -7.90 8.81 -10.88
CA HIS A 105 -7.09 9.37 -9.79
C HIS A 105 -7.97 9.83 -8.60
N ILE A 106 -9.04 10.58 -8.89
CA ILE A 106 -10.05 10.98 -7.88
C ILE A 106 -11.25 10.02 -7.90
N GLY A 107 -11.20 8.98 -8.73
CA GLY A 107 -12.24 7.96 -8.87
C GLY A 107 -13.64 8.55 -9.06
N ASN A 108 -14.59 7.99 -8.31
CA ASN A 108 -15.97 8.46 -8.15
C ASN A 108 -16.12 9.59 -7.10
N GLY A 109 -15.01 10.07 -6.51
CA GLY A 109 -14.98 11.04 -5.42
C GLY A 109 -14.95 10.45 -3.99
N ASP A 110 -14.88 9.13 -3.82
CA ASP A 110 -14.84 8.48 -2.51
C ASP A 110 -13.44 8.49 -1.84
N GLY A 111 -12.40 8.85 -2.60
CA GLY A 111 -11.01 8.91 -2.12
C GLY A 111 -10.38 7.53 -1.89
N ILE A 112 -10.91 6.48 -2.51
CA ILE A 112 -10.43 5.10 -2.42
C ILE A 112 -9.94 4.66 -3.79
N ALA A 113 -8.67 4.26 -3.90
CA ALA A 113 -8.14 3.70 -5.14
C ALA A 113 -8.72 2.30 -5.40
N GLU A 114 -9.16 2.04 -6.63
CA GLU A 114 -9.57 0.70 -7.05
C GLU A 114 -8.38 -0.24 -7.19
N VAL A 115 -8.46 -1.41 -6.55
CA VAL A 115 -7.44 -2.46 -6.68
C VAL A 115 -7.67 -3.24 -7.97
N ILE A 116 -6.79 -3.01 -8.95
CA ILE A 116 -6.75 -3.67 -10.24
C ILE A 116 -5.38 -4.35 -10.37
N PHE A 117 -5.35 -5.63 -10.05
CA PHE A 117 -4.13 -6.42 -9.98
C PHE A 117 -3.38 -6.51 -11.33
N GLY A 118 -2.06 -6.29 -11.28
CA GLY A 118 -1.16 -6.32 -12.43
C GLY A 118 -0.70 -7.72 -12.84
N ALA A 119 0.34 -7.78 -13.68
CA ALA A 119 0.80 -9.04 -14.27
C ALA A 119 1.56 -9.91 -13.27
N LEU A 120 2.44 -9.33 -12.44
CA LEU A 120 3.22 -10.07 -11.44
C LEU A 120 2.30 -10.79 -10.45
N SER A 121 1.28 -10.10 -9.94
CA SER A 121 0.29 -10.68 -9.02
C SER A 121 -0.47 -11.89 -9.60
N LYS A 122 -0.55 -11.98 -10.94
CA LYS A 122 -1.23 -13.02 -11.73
C LYS A 122 -0.29 -14.06 -12.33
N THR A 123 0.99 -14.06 -11.97
CA THR A 123 2.00 -14.95 -12.55
C THR A 123 1.60 -16.41 -12.42
N LYS A 124 1.44 -17.08 -13.57
CA LYS A 124 1.06 -18.50 -13.61
C LYS A 124 2.27 -19.37 -13.36
N THR A 125 2.10 -20.40 -12.56
CA THR A 125 3.09 -21.46 -12.36
C THR A 125 2.47 -22.81 -12.70
N THR A 126 3.27 -23.86 -12.84
CA THR A 126 2.79 -25.18 -13.29
C THR A 126 1.63 -25.68 -12.41
N GLY A 127 0.43 -25.75 -12.99
CA GLY A 127 -0.79 -26.22 -12.30
C GLY A 127 -1.50 -25.18 -11.43
N PHE A 128 -1.03 -23.92 -11.41
CA PHE A 128 -1.60 -22.84 -10.60
C PHE A 128 -1.82 -21.58 -11.43
N THR A 129 -3.06 -21.12 -11.46
CA THR A 129 -3.45 -19.85 -12.11
C THR A 129 -4.01 -18.92 -11.02
N PRO A 130 -3.22 -17.94 -10.55
CA PRO A 130 -3.71 -16.98 -9.56
C PRO A 130 -4.92 -16.21 -10.09
N ASN A 131 -5.89 -15.98 -9.20
CA ASN A 131 -6.98 -15.05 -9.39
C ASN A 131 -7.00 -14.09 -8.20
N PRO A 132 -6.10 -13.09 -8.18
CA PRO A 132 -5.93 -12.20 -7.03
C PRO A 132 -7.23 -11.52 -6.61
N VAL A 133 -7.51 -11.54 -5.31
CA VAL A 133 -8.69 -10.92 -4.71
C VAL A 133 -8.27 -9.93 -3.64
N TRP A 134 -8.79 -8.71 -3.74
CA TRP A 134 -8.79 -7.72 -2.67
C TRP A 134 -10.14 -7.75 -1.97
N ASN A 135 -10.13 -7.96 -0.65
CA ASN A 135 -11.31 -7.83 0.18
C ASN A 135 -11.22 -6.52 0.96
N ASN A 136 -12.03 -5.54 0.56
CA ASN A 136 -12.04 -4.22 1.17
C ASN A 136 -12.49 -4.24 2.64
N SER A 137 -13.44 -5.12 3.01
CA SER A 137 -14.00 -5.19 4.36
C SER A 137 -12.98 -5.69 5.39
N ASN A 138 -12.19 -6.70 5.01
CA ASN A 138 -11.19 -7.30 5.89
C ASN A 138 -9.77 -6.78 5.61
N GLN A 139 -9.61 -5.95 4.57
CA GLN A 139 -8.35 -5.40 4.09
C GLN A 139 -7.32 -6.49 3.79
N THR A 140 -7.78 -7.55 3.10
CA THR A 140 -6.95 -8.72 2.80
C THR A 140 -6.75 -8.98 1.32
N CYS A 141 -5.59 -9.56 1.01
CA CYS A 141 -5.22 -10.05 -0.30
C CYS A 141 -5.16 -11.59 -0.27
N SER A 142 -5.84 -12.25 -1.20
CA SER A 142 -5.81 -13.72 -1.33
C SER A 142 -5.68 -14.15 -2.79
N SER A 143 -5.29 -15.40 -3.02
CA SER A 143 -5.08 -15.96 -4.37
C SER A 143 -4.09 -15.16 -5.24
N VAL A 144 -3.12 -14.52 -4.60
CA VAL A 144 -2.08 -13.70 -5.24
C VAL A 144 -0.79 -14.52 -5.40
N TYR A 145 -0.15 -14.46 -6.56
CA TYR A 145 1.12 -15.15 -6.82
C TYR A 145 2.17 -14.84 -5.74
N CYS A 146 2.49 -13.57 -5.50
CA CYS A 146 3.52 -13.17 -4.54
C CYS A 146 3.18 -13.53 -3.08
N HIS A 147 1.91 -13.77 -2.75
CA HIS A 147 1.46 -14.19 -1.42
C HIS A 147 1.14 -15.69 -1.35
N GLY A 148 1.83 -16.53 -2.13
CA GLY A 148 1.84 -17.98 -1.94
C GLY A 148 0.94 -18.78 -2.87
N TYR A 149 0.19 -18.14 -3.77
CA TYR A 149 -0.63 -18.85 -4.76
C TYR A 149 0.19 -19.34 -5.95
N PHE A 150 1.04 -20.34 -5.71
CA PHE A 150 1.85 -21.01 -6.73
C PHE A 150 2.19 -22.44 -6.31
N LYS A 151 2.76 -23.21 -7.24
CA LYS A 151 3.19 -24.58 -6.98
C LYS A 151 4.23 -24.64 -5.85
N GLY A 152 3.91 -25.34 -4.76
CA GLY A 152 4.79 -25.45 -3.59
C GLY A 152 4.67 -24.29 -2.58
N GLY A 153 3.84 -23.30 -2.89
CA GLY A 153 3.49 -22.21 -1.98
C GLY A 153 2.28 -22.54 -1.11
N ASN A 154 2.02 -21.64 -0.16
CA ASN A 154 0.87 -21.69 0.73
C ASN A 154 -0.34 -21.07 0.01
N SER A 155 -0.97 -21.85 -0.86
CA SER A 155 -2.04 -21.37 -1.75
C SER A 155 -3.30 -20.81 -1.04
N THR A 156 -3.49 -21.11 0.25
CA THR A 156 -4.58 -20.58 1.07
C THR A 156 -4.18 -19.36 1.91
N ALA A 157 -2.91 -18.92 1.80
CA ALA A 157 -2.43 -17.78 2.55
C ALA A 157 -3.19 -16.51 2.17
N THR A 158 -3.40 -15.67 3.18
CA THR A 158 -4.08 -14.39 3.05
C THR A 158 -3.23 -13.35 3.77
N ALA A 159 -2.79 -12.33 3.05
CA ALA A 159 -2.04 -11.22 3.62
C ALA A 159 -3.00 -10.11 4.05
N THR A 160 -2.64 -9.34 5.08
CA THR A 160 -3.45 -8.23 5.59
C THR A 160 -2.75 -6.91 5.31
N PHE A 161 -3.39 -6.06 4.51
CA PHE A 161 -2.81 -4.81 4.02
C PHE A 161 -2.58 -3.76 5.11
N THR A 162 -3.29 -3.83 6.23
CA THR A 162 -3.10 -2.98 7.40
C THR A 162 -2.26 -3.64 8.50
N ASN A 163 -1.60 -4.76 8.19
CA ASN A 163 -0.66 -5.41 9.09
C ASN A 163 0.67 -5.62 8.34
N PRO A 164 1.66 -4.73 8.54
CA PRO A 164 3.00 -4.86 7.94
C PRO A 164 3.71 -6.18 8.26
N SER A 165 3.33 -6.86 9.34
CA SER A 165 3.89 -8.14 9.76
C SER A 165 3.07 -9.35 9.30
N SER A 166 2.06 -9.17 8.44
CA SER A 166 1.23 -10.27 7.94
C SER A 166 1.99 -11.21 6.99
N VAL A 167 3.14 -10.79 6.48
CA VAL A 167 4.02 -11.58 5.63
C VAL A 167 5.39 -11.69 6.30
N VAL A 168 5.82 -12.94 6.50
CA VAL A 168 7.12 -13.32 7.07
C VAL A 168 7.72 -14.47 6.26
N CYS A 169 8.98 -14.84 6.49
CA CYS A 169 9.50 -16.11 5.96
C CYS A 169 8.54 -17.26 6.30
N GLY A 170 8.39 -18.23 5.40
CA GLY A 170 7.42 -19.31 5.61
C GLY A 170 5.97 -18.97 5.21
N SER A 171 5.60 -17.69 5.08
CA SER A 171 4.22 -17.30 4.73
C SER A 171 3.87 -17.61 3.27
N CYS A 172 4.79 -17.35 2.32
CA CYS A 172 4.56 -17.65 0.91
C CYS A 172 4.80 -19.13 0.57
N HIS A 173 5.85 -19.74 1.13
CA HIS A 173 6.17 -21.16 1.01
C HIS A 173 6.74 -21.68 2.32
N GLY A 174 6.31 -22.88 2.72
CA GLY A 174 6.74 -23.51 3.96
C GLY A 174 5.87 -23.16 5.16
N ASN A 175 6.48 -23.02 6.33
CA ASN A 175 5.77 -22.94 7.60
C ASN A 175 5.79 -21.50 8.18
N PRO A 176 4.64 -20.80 8.18
CA PRO A 176 4.57 -19.43 8.70
C PRO A 176 4.79 -19.34 10.22
N THR A 177 4.51 -20.40 10.98
CA THR A 177 4.68 -20.40 12.44
C THR A 177 6.15 -20.47 12.84
N THR A 178 6.97 -21.23 12.09
CA THR A 178 8.40 -21.40 12.40
C THR A 178 9.30 -20.47 11.58
N GLY A 179 8.75 -19.79 10.57
CA GLY A 179 9.52 -19.02 9.62
C GLY A 179 10.26 -19.86 8.57
N ASN A 180 10.09 -21.18 8.58
CA ASN A 180 10.85 -22.08 7.72
C ASN A 180 10.33 -22.00 6.26
N PRO A 181 11.16 -21.58 5.29
CA PRO A 181 10.73 -21.38 3.91
C PRO A 181 10.62 -22.68 3.09
N LYS A 182 10.93 -23.86 3.64
CA LYS A 182 10.91 -25.11 2.88
C LYS A 182 9.54 -25.37 2.25
N PRO A 183 9.43 -25.49 0.92
CA PRO A 183 8.16 -25.75 0.26
C PRO A 183 7.42 -26.94 0.88
N VAL A 184 6.09 -26.88 0.92
CA VAL A 184 5.24 -27.97 1.42
C VAL A 184 5.29 -29.23 0.55
N THR A 185 5.90 -29.15 -0.63
CA THR A 185 6.13 -30.27 -1.54
C THR A 185 7.42 -31.03 -1.21
N THR A 186 7.64 -32.19 -1.81
CA THR A 186 8.88 -32.96 -1.69
C THR A 186 10.12 -32.13 -2.06
N HIS A 187 10.99 -31.85 -1.08
CA HIS A 187 12.31 -31.24 -1.25
C HIS A 187 13.36 -32.25 -0.77
N GLN A 188 13.97 -32.99 -1.71
CA GLN A 188 14.63 -34.26 -1.41
C GLN A 188 16.08 -34.16 -0.88
N TYR A 189 16.74 -32.99 -0.95
CA TYR A 189 18.17 -32.86 -0.63
C TYR A 189 18.49 -31.58 0.16
N TYR A 190 19.45 -31.67 1.10
CA TYR A 190 20.04 -30.59 1.91
C TYR A 190 18.99 -29.58 2.42
N PRO A 191 18.16 -29.96 3.41
CA PRO A 191 16.95 -29.23 3.71
C PRO A 191 17.22 -27.79 4.16
N ASP A 192 18.35 -27.50 4.81
CA ASP A 192 18.59 -26.20 5.46
C ASP A 192 19.56 -25.30 4.69
N GLU A 193 20.31 -25.84 3.75
CA GLU A 193 21.34 -25.13 2.98
C GLU A 193 20.84 -24.77 1.58
N CYS A 194 19.83 -23.88 1.54
CA CYS A 194 19.13 -23.44 0.33
C CYS A 194 20.10 -23.06 -0.82
N TRP A 195 21.21 -22.40 -0.49
CA TRP A 195 22.20 -21.88 -1.41
C TRP A 195 22.93 -22.95 -2.24
N TYR A 196 23.01 -24.21 -1.80
CA TYR A 196 23.65 -25.28 -2.59
C TYR A 196 22.95 -25.47 -3.94
N CYS A 197 21.62 -25.31 -3.94
CA CYS A 197 20.81 -25.39 -5.14
C CYS A 197 20.40 -24.01 -5.64
N HIS A 198 19.97 -23.11 -4.75
CA HIS A 198 19.38 -21.79 -5.07
C HIS A 198 20.35 -20.61 -4.89
N GLY A 199 21.66 -20.85 -4.99
CA GLY A 199 22.73 -19.86 -4.80
C GLY A 199 22.72 -18.65 -5.74
N LYS A 200 21.94 -18.69 -6.83
CA LYS A 200 21.64 -17.50 -7.66
C LYS A 200 20.74 -16.48 -6.96
N VAL A 201 20.04 -16.87 -5.89
CA VAL A 201 19.03 -16.07 -5.17
C VAL A 201 19.41 -15.84 -3.72
N ILE A 202 19.94 -16.86 -3.04
CA ILE A 202 20.21 -16.87 -1.60
C ILE A 202 21.64 -17.34 -1.31
N ASP A 203 22.32 -16.71 -0.34
CA ASP A 203 23.70 -17.07 0.03
C ASP A 203 23.78 -18.12 1.15
N SER A 204 25.00 -18.50 1.53
CA SER A 204 25.26 -19.48 2.58
C SER A 204 24.82 -19.07 3.98
N ASN A 205 24.47 -17.80 4.19
CA ASN A 205 23.94 -17.27 5.45
C ASN A 205 22.41 -17.15 5.42
N ASN A 206 21.74 -17.74 4.41
CA ASN A 206 20.30 -17.62 4.18
C ASN A 206 19.83 -16.18 3.93
N VAL A 207 20.69 -15.33 3.38
CA VAL A 207 20.34 -13.96 2.96
C VAL A 207 20.00 -13.95 1.47
N ILE A 208 18.86 -13.33 1.13
CA ILE A 208 18.45 -13.16 -0.27
C ILE A 208 19.32 -12.09 -0.91
N ILE A 209 20.29 -12.54 -1.69
CA ILE A 209 21.26 -11.68 -2.40
C ILE A 209 20.72 -11.17 -3.74
N ASN A 210 19.72 -11.85 -4.32
CA ASN A 210 19.11 -11.41 -5.57
C ASN A 210 17.58 -11.36 -5.48
N LYS A 211 17.08 -10.22 -5.01
CA LYS A 211 15.66 -9.98 -4.75
C LYS A 211 14.80 -9.90 -6.02
N THR A 212 15.37 -9.53 -7.17
CA THR A 212 14.64 -9.50 -8.45
C THR A 212 14.36 -10.91 -8.98
N ARG A 213 15.08 -11.91 -8.48
CA ARG A 213 14.91 -13.32 -8.84
C ARG A 213 14.03 -14.11 -7.87
N HIS A 214 13.89 -13.64 -6.62
CA HIS A 214 13.16 -14.40 -5.61
C HIS A 214 11.64 -14.42 -5.84
N VAL A 215 11.07 -13.33 -6.36
CA VAL A 215 9.63 -13.20 -6.62
C VAL A 215 9.39 -12.82 -8.08
N ASN A 216 9.69 -13.74 -9.01
CA ASN A 216 9.59 -13.51 -10.45
C ASN A 216 8.89 -14.64 -11.25
N GLY A 217 8.34 -15.64 -10.57
CA GLY A 217 7.66 -16.79 -11.19
C GLY A 217 8.55 -18.00 -11.47
N VAL A 218 9.87 -17.89 -11.27
CA VAL A 218 10.84 -18.90 -11.69
C VAL A 218 11.63 -19.42 -10.50
N ILE A 219 11.80 -20.74 -10.44
CA ILE A 219 12.70 -21.36 -9.47
C ILE A 219 14.11 -21.37 -10.08
N ASP A 220 15.02 -20.61 -9.49
CA ASP A 220 16.39 -20.49 -9.95
C ASP A 220 17.32 -21.49 -9.27
N PHE A 221 18.14 -22.18 -10.08
CA PHE A 221 19.16 -23.11 -9.61
C PHE A 221 20.58 -22.69 -10.04
N ASN A 222 21.60 -23.11 -9.29
CA ASN A 222 23.02 -22.83 -9.53
C ASN A 222 23.50 -23.31 -10.90
N VAL A 223 22.95 -24.42 -11.38
CA VAL A 223 23.10 -24.91 -12.74
C VAL A 223 21.72 -24.89 -13.40
N GLU A 224 21.66 -24.45 -14.65
CA GLU A 224 20.43 -24.60 -15.44
C GLU A 224 20.22 -26.10 -15.66
N MET A 225 19.13 -26.64 -15.13
CA MET A 225 18.73 -28.04 -15.31
C MET A 225 17.96 -28.21 -16.62
#